data_AF-A0A955C0A0-F1
#
_entry.id   AF-A0A955C0A0-F1
#
_cell.length_a   1.000
_cell.length_b   1.000
_cell.length_c   1.000
_cell.angle_alpha   90.00
_cell.angle_beta   90.00
_cell.angle_gamma   90.00
#
_symmetry.space_group_name_H-M   'P 1'
#
loop_
_entity.id
_entity.type
_entity.pdbx_description
1 polymer ?
#
loop_
_entity_poly.entity_id
_entity_poly.type
_entity_poly.pdbx_seq_one_letter_code
_entity_poly.pdbx_strand_id
1 'polypeptide(L)'
;MASRDPHSIENEPHFRGGPAKPDPSERVAGRLKTNLETETRDGHSVFEEPAMFADSSPTLIEQDWSCEQCGYNLRGLMFGSPCPECGAIPLYRPAPRGARGYSAWLEKKLAADGSARGWMIATLAILLGGPFAVIAALMGAEPGTVANSSMLILAIVFGPAVEETMKIGVAAMIIETRPYLFRSESQIQTATIGAAGLFAAIENVLYLTIYFPNPPVFLILWRWTVCVALHIGCTTVATRGLLAVWRRSITELRRPQLGLGLPALTTAIVLHGSYNAAAYFIFEALGLP
;
A
#
# COMPACT_ATOMS: atom_id res chain seq x y z
N MET A 1 -41.51 30.34 0.56
CA MET A 1 -42.00 29.34 -0.42
C MET A 1 -41.19 28.09 -0.18
N ALA A 2 -41.80 27.00 0.32
CA ALA A 2 -41.07 25.76 0.56
C ALA A 2 -40.60 25.17 -0.77
N SER A 3 -39.32 24.80 -0.85
CA SER A 3 -38.75 24.11 -2.00
C SER A 3 -39.57 22.84 -2.32
N ARG A 4 -40.03 22.72 -3.57
CA ARG A 4 -40.71 21.51 -4.07
C ARG A 4 -39.74 20.38 -4.40
N ASP A 5 -38.44 20.59 -4.22
CA ASP A 5 -37.43 19.55 -4.43
C ASP A 5 -37.48 18.53 -3.29
N PRO A 6 -37.88 17.27 -3.54
CA PRO A 6 -37.92 16.22 -2.52
C PRO A 6 -36.54 15.90 -1.93
N HIS A 7 -35.45 16.35 -2.56
CA HIS A 7 -34.08 16.20 -2.07
C HIS A 7 -33.50 17.47 -1.43
N SER A 8 -34.31 18.52 -1.25
CA SER A 8 -33.89 19.73 -0.53
C SER A 8 -33.51 19.40 0.92
N ILE A 9 -32.41 19.98 1.40
CA ILE A 9 -31.97 19.87 2.80
C ILE A 9 -33.02 20.40 3.80
N GLU A 10 -33.86 21.35 3.36
CA GLU A 10 -34.98 21.87 4.15
C GLU A 10 -36.07 20.81 4.42
N ASN A 11 -36.05 19.70 3.65
CA ASN A 11 -36.94 18.57 3.83
C ASN A 11 -36.39 17.52 4.79
N GLU A 12 -35.19 17.72 5.35
CA GLU A 12 -34.65 16.79 6.34
C GLU A 12 -35.47 16.79 7.65
N PRO A 13 -35.68 15.62 8.27
CA PRO A 13 -36.56 15.48 9.43
C PRO A 13 -36.19 16.40 10.61
N HIS A 14 -34.90 16.72 10.78
CA HIS A 14 -34.40 17.51 11.90
C HIS A 14 -34.69 19.01 11.79
N PHE A 15 -35.05 19.51 10.60
CA PHE A 15 -35.45 20.92 10.39
C PHE A 15 -36.96 21.15 10.46
N ARG A 16 -37.78 20.09 10.56
CA ARG A 16 -39.24 20.19 10.47
C ARG A 16 -39.97 20.49 11.79
N GLY A 17 -39.25 20.72 12.89
CA GLY A 17 -39.82 21.16 14.18
C GLY A 17 -40.84 20.21 14.84
N GLY A 18 -41.10 19.05 14.24
CA GLY A 18 -41.98 18.02 14.77
C GLY A 18 -41.22 17.03 15.66
N PRO A 19 -41.92 16.25 16.50
CA PRO A 19 -41.31 15.17 17.25
C PRO A 19 -40.63 14.19 16.27
N ALA A 20 -39.38 13.82 16.58
CA ALA A 20 -38.58 12.92 15.76
C ALA A 20 -39.37 11.64 15.47
N LYS A 21 -39.77 11.47 14.21
CA LYS A 21 -40.30 10.18 13.75
C LYS A 21 -39.08 9.29 13.50
N PRO A 22 -39.00 8.11 14.13
CA PRO A 22 -37.90 7.19 13.91
C PRO A 22 -37.84 6.85 12.43
N ASP A 23 -36.66 7.02 11.84
CA ASP A 23 -36.40 6.72 10.44
C ASP A 23 -36.71 5.24 10.20
N PRO A 24 -37.42 4.86 9.11
CA PRO A 24 -37.51 3.47 8.68
C PRO A 24 -36.17 2.70 8.73
N SER A 25 -35.04 3.37 8.49
CA SER A 25 -33.70 2.80 8.62
C SER A 25 -33.33 2.43 10.08
N GLU A 26 -33.78 3.20 11.08
CA GLU A 26 -33.58 2.90 12.50
C GLU A 26 -34.33 1.64 12.96
N ARG A 27 -35.47 1.33 12.34
CA ARG A 27 -36.20 0.07 12.61
C ARG A 27 -35.42 -1.16 12.15
N VAL A 28 -34.63 -1.03 11.08
CA VAL A 28 -33.74 -2.09 10.60
C VAL A 28 -32.53 -2.21 11.53
N ALA A 29 -31.96 -1.09 11.96
CA ALA A 29 -30.88 -1.06 12.95
C ALA A 29 -31.28 -1.71 14.30
N GLY A 30 -32.54 -1.54 14.73
CA GLY A 30 -33.08 -2.16 15.93
C GLY A 30 -33.12 -3.70 15.88
N ARG A 31 -33.45 -4.30 14.72
CA ARG A 31 -33.39 -5.77 14.55
C ARG A 31 -31.96 -6.29 14.42
N LEU A 32 -31.08 -5.49 13.82
CA LEU A 32 -29.66 -5.80 13.75
C LEU A 32 -29.02 -5.78 15.13
N LYS A 33 -29.41 -4.89 16.06
CA LYS A 33 -28.89 -4.87 17.45
C LYS A 33 -29.02 -6.22 18.16
N THR A 34 -30.18 -6.89 18.05
CA THR A 34 -30.41 -8.19 18.71
C THR A 34 -29.57 -9.34 18.14
N ASN A 35 -29.20 -9.31 16.87
CA ASN A 35 -28.30 -10.31 16.29
C ASN A 35 -26.82 -9.91 16.41
N LEU A 36 -26.52 -8.61 16.32
CA LEU A 36 -25.18 -8.04 16.47
C LEU A 36 -24.69 -8.12 17.92
N GLU A 37 -25.52 -8.18 18.96
CA GLU A 37 -25.02 -8.47 20.33
C GLU A 37 -24.28 -9.81 20.43
N THR A 38 -24.57 -10.75 19.52
CA THR A 38 -23.86 -12.05 19.43
C THR A 38 -22.70 -12.03 18.43
N GLU A 39 -22.70 -11.13 17.43
CA GLU A 39 -21.73 -11.10 16.32
C GLU A 39 -20.75 -9.90 16.31
N THR A 40 -21.10 -8.76 16.91
CA THR A 40 -20.24 -7.55 17.02
C THR A 40 -19.25 -7.57 18.19
N ARG A 41 -18.98 -8.75 18.76
CA ARG A 41 -17.90 -8.85 19.74
C ARG A 41 -16.51 -8.59 19.11
N ASP A 42 -16.40 -8.64 17.78
CA ASP A 42 -15.15 -8.50 17.02
C ASP A 42 -15.19 -7.47 15.86
N GLY A 43 -16.27 -6.69 15.70
CA GLY A 43 -16.39 -5.70 14.62
C GLY A 43 -16.05 -4.29 15.08
N HIS A 44 -15.06 -3.64 14.43
CA HIS A 44 -14.71 -2.23 14.64
C HIS A 44 -15.94 -1.35 14.82
N SER A 45 -16.14 -0.86 16.05
CA SER A 45 -17.20 0.10 16.35
C SER A 45 -16.65 1.52 16.33
N VAL A 46 -17.54 2.50 16.14
CA VAL A 46 -17.29 3.94 16.32
C VAL A 46 -16.64 4.24 17.69
N PHE A 47 -16.74 3.34 18.68
CA PHE A 47 -16.08 3.48 19.99
C PHE A 47 -14.56 3.21 19.98
N GLU A 48 -13.96 2.76 18.86
CA GLU A 48 -12.50 2.77 18.67
C GLU A 48 -12.01 4.03 17.93
N GLU A 49 -12.89 5.00 17.65
CA GLU A 49 -12.44 6.35 17.33
C GLU A 49 -11.61 6.89 18.52
N PRO A 50 -10.46 7.54 18.27
CA PRO A 50 -9.69 8.17 19.34
C PRO A 50 -10.65 9.06 20.12
N ALA A 51 -10.90 8.72 21.39
CA ALA A 51 -11.94 9.33 22.19
C ALA A 51 -11.94 10.86 22.00
N MET A 52 -12.94 11.38 21.27
CA MET A 52 -13.06 12.82 20.98
C MET A 52 -13.27 13.65 22.25
N PHE A 53 -13.49 13.01 23.41
CA PHE A 53 -13.80 13.62 24.69
C PHE A 53 -12.88 13.02 25.77
N ALA A 54 -11.73 13.62 26.09
CA ALA A 54 -11.47 14.86 26.84
C ALA A 54 -11.29 14.72 28.37
N ASP A 55 -11.31 13.51 28.95
CA ASP A 55 -11.05 13.35 30.41
C ASP A 55 -9.91 12.39 30.77
N SER A 56 -9.17 11.88 29.80
CA SER A 56 -7.97 11.12 30.13
C SER A 56 -6.82 12.07 30.44
N SER A 57 -6.41 12.15 31.70
CA SER A 57 -5.18 12.78 32.16
C SER A 57 -4.06 12.53 31.14
N PRO A 58 -3.26 13.56 30.79
CA PRO A 58 -2.21 13.42 29.80
C PRO A 58 -1.35 12.22 30.17
N THR A 59 -1.43 11.18 29.34
CA THR A 59 -0.79 9.90 29.61
C THR A 59 0.58 9.95 28.96
N LEU A 60 1.62 9.61 29.71
CA LEU A 60 2.95 9.41 29.16
C LEU A 60 2.92 8.25 28.17
N ILE A 61 3.64 8.40 27.05
CA ILE A 61 3.82 7.32 26.09
C ILE A 61 4.85 6.33 26.69
N GLU A 62 4.38 5.20 27.20
CA GLU A 62 5.25 4.23 27.91
C GLU A 62 6.01 3.25 26.98
N GLN A 63 5.58 3.13 25.73
CA GLN A 63 6.13 2.22 24.73
C GLN A 63 6.84 2.98 23.61
N ASP A 64 7.66 2.28 22.83
CA ASP A 64 8.28 2.87 21.65
C ASP A 64 7.21 3.28 20.64
N TRP A 65 7.27 4.54 20.19
CA TRP A 65 6.27 5.13 19.32
C TRP A 65 6.90 6.18 18.44
N SER A 66 7.18 5.85 17.18
CA SER A 66 7.88 6.81 16.31
C SER A 66 6.93 7.90 15.83
N CYS A 67 7.44 9.12 15.64
CA CYS A 67 6.74 10.22 14.97
C CYS A 67 6.45 9.85 13.51
N GLU A 68 5.25 10.17 13.00
CA GLU A 68 4.85 9.87 11.61
C GLU A 68 5.64 10.66 10.57
N GLN A 69 6.13 11.84 10.94
CA GLN A 69 6.82 12.75 10.03
C GLN A 69 8.35 12.56 10.01
N CYS A 70 8.99 12.41 11.17
CA CYS A 70 10.46 12.34 11.26
C CYS A 70 11.02 11.02 11.83
N GLY A 71 10.18 10.14 12.36
CA GLY A 71 10.64 8.88 12.95
C GLY A 71 11.22 8.96 14.37
N TYR A 72 11.25 10.15 15.00
CA TYR A 72 11.70 10.30 16.40
C TYR A 72 10.87 9.44 17.36
N ASN A 73 11.50 8.73 18.30
CA ASN A 73 10.80 7.92 19.29
C ASN A 73 10.16 8.82 20.37
N LEU A 74 8.84 8.86 20.41
CA LEU A 74 8.03 9.71 21.30
C LEU A 74 7.83 9.10 22.70
N ARG A 75 8.47 7.98 23.01
CA ARG A 75 8.44 7.37 24.35
C ARG A 75 8.88 8.39 25.41
N GLY A 76 8.10 8.47 26.49
CA GLY A 76 8.32 9.41 27.59
C GLY A 76 7.75 10.82 27.36
N LEU A 77 7.19 11.12 26.19
CA LEU A 77 6.45 12.36 25.97
C LEU A 77 4.99 12.20 26.40
N MET A 78 4.38 13.32 26.77
CA MET A 78 2.94 13.36 27.03
C MET A 78 2.19 13.24 25.70
N PHE A 79 1.13 12.45 25.68
CA PHE A 79 0.25 12.37 24.52
C PHE A 79 -0.22 13.77 24.06
N GLY A 80 -0.20 14.02 22.75
CA GLY A 80 -0.52 15.33 22.15
C GLY A 80 0.61 16.36 22.23
N SER A 81 1.76 16.04 22.84
CA SER A 81 2.93 16.91 22.78
C SER A 81 3.49 16.98 21.35
N PRO A 82 3.98 18.16 20.91
CA PRO A 82 4.68 18.27 19.65
C PRO A 82 5.96 17.40 19.68
N CYS A 83 6.25 16.76 18.57
CA CYS A 83 7.50 16.03 18.38
C CYS A 83 8.70 16.98 18.56
N PRO A 84 9.73 16.62 19.37
CA PRO A 84 10.87 17.50 19.64
C PRO A 84 11.68 17.84 18.39
N GLU A 85 11.77 16.92 17.42
CA GLU A 85 12.57 17.09 16.21
C GLU A 85 11.88 17.91 15.11
N CYS A 86 10.56 17.73 14.93
CA CYS A 86 9.85 18.29 13.76
C CYS A 86 8.59 19.10 14.11
N GLY A 87 8.23 19.20 15.38
CA GLY A 87 7.03 19.92 15.84
C GLY A 87 5.70 19.23 15.52
N ALA A 88 5.69 18.13 14.76
CA ALA A 88 4.47 17.41 14.40
C ALA A 88 3.76 16.86 15.64
N ILE A 89 2.45 17.03 15.70
CA ILE A 89 1.62 16.51 16.79
C ILE A 89 1.02 15.17 16.33
N PRO A 90 1.37 14.03 16.95
CA PRO A 90 0.81 12.73 16.58
C PRO A 90 -0.68 12.71 16.94
N LEU A 91 -1.55 12.50 15.95
CA LEU A 91 -3.00 12.44 16.15
C LEU A 91 -3.46 11.08 16.71
N TYR A 92 -2.68 10.02 16.48
CA TYR A 92 -3.05 8.66 16.87
C TYR A 92 -2.53 8.29 18.25
N ARG A 93 -3.42 7.77 19.11
CA ARG A 93 -3.11 7.30 20.47
C ARG A 93 -2.76 5.81 20.47
N PRO A 94 -1.62 5.38 21.01
CA PRO A 94 -1.42 3.97 21.31
C PRO A 94 -2.49 3.52 22.32
N ALA A 95 -3.14 2.40 22.05
CA ALA A 95 -4.11 1.83 22.98
C ALA A 95 -3.41 1.58 24.34
N PRO A 96 -4.06 1.88 25.49
CA PRO A 96 -3.50 1.54 26.79
C PRO A 96 -3.11 0.06 26.87
N ARG A 97 -2.07 -0.27 27.64
CA ARG A 97 -1.65 -1.67 27.81
C ARG A 97 -2.83 -2.52 28.30
N GLY A 98 -3.07 -3.65 27.62
CA GLY A 98 -4.17 -4.57 27.92
C GLY A 98 -5.55 -4.16 27.38
N ALA A 99 -5.67 -2.98 26.75
CA ALA A 99 -6.90 -2.63 26.03
C ALA A 99 -7.11 -3.58 24.86
N ARG A 100 -8.36 -4.03 24.68
CA ARG A 100 -8.76 -4.77 23.48
C ARG A 100 -8.79 -3.78 22.32
N GLY A 101 -7.83 -3.89 21.42
CA GLY A 101 -7.71 -3.05 20.22
C GLY A 101 -6.77 -3.69 19.22
N TYR A 102 -6.37 -2.93 18.19
CA TYR A 102 -5.52 -3.43 17.11
C TYR A 102 -4.21 -4.08 17.61
N SER A 103 -3.57 -3.50 18.62
CA SER A 103 -2.31 -4.02 19.17
C SER A 103 -2.47 -5.42 19.77
N ALA A 104 -3.44 -5.61 20.67
CA ALA A 104 -3.74 -6.90 21.29
C ALA A 104 -4.19 -7.94 20.24
N TRP A 105 -4.95 -7.52 19.22
CA TRP A 105 -5.30 -8.38 18.09
C TRP A 105 -4.06 -8.81 17.31
N LEU A 106 -3.16 -7.88 16.98
CA LEU A 106 -1.96 -8.15 16.19
C LEU A 106 -0.99 -9.06 16.95
N GLU A 107 -0.79 -8.83 18.24
CA GLU A 107 -0.03 -9.72 19.13
C GLU A 107 -0.59 -11.14 19.12
N LYS A 108 -1.91 -11.30 19.27
CA LYS A 108 -2.56 -12.61 19.20
C LYS A 108 -2.34 -13.30 17.86
N LYS A 109 -2.39 -12.57 16.74
CA LYS A 109 -2.10 -13.11 15.39
C LYS A 109 -0.63 -13.49 15.24
N LEU A 110 0.28 -12.64 15.71
CA LEU A 110 1.71 -12.91 15.77
C LEU A 110 2.06 -14.05 16.74
N ALA A 111 1.22 -14.43 17.70
CA ALA A 111 1.44 -15.62 18.50
C ALA A 111 0.95 -16.90 17.78
N ALA A 112 -0.12 -16.78 16.98
CA ALA A 112 -0.81 -17.94 16.39
C ALA A 112 -0.19 -18.47 15.08
N ASP A 113 0.45 -17.62 14.28
CA ASP A 113 0.89 -18.03 12.93
C ASP A 113 2.24 -18.76 12.90
N GLY A 114 2.49 -19.60 11.89
CA GLY A 114 3.77 -20.32 11.73
C GLY A 114 4.68 -19.71 10.65
N SER A 115 5.99 -19.93 10.74
CA SER A 115 6.96 -19.49 9.72
C SER A 115 6.69 -20.11 8.34
N ALA A 116 6.27 -21.39 8.30
CA ALA A 116 5.93 -22.10 7.06
C ALA A 116 4.80 -21.41 6.27
N ARG A 117 3.79 -20.89 6.98
CA ARG A 117 2.71 -20.13 6.37
C ARG A 117 3.23 -18.85 5.71
N GLY A 118 4.16 -18.14 6.36
CA GLY A 118 4.76 -16.92 5.79
C GLY A 118 5.55 -17.18 4.51
N TRP A 119 6.28 -18.29 4.42
CA TRP A 119 6.96 -18.69 3.19
C TRP A 119 6.01 -19.09 2.07
N MET A 120 4.93 -19.82 2.38
CA MET A 120 3.87 -20.10 1.42
C MET A 120 3.25 -18.81 0.86
N ILE A 121 2.98 -17.82 1.74
CA ILE A 121 2.46 -16.51 1.34
C ILE A 121 3.46 -15.76 0.47
N ALA A 122 4.76 -15.78 0.80
CA ALA A 122 5.80 -15.17 -0.02
C ALA A 122 5.87 -15.78 -1.42
N THR A 123 5.82 -17.11 -1.54
CA THR A 123 5.79 -17.80 -2.84
C THR A 123 4.55 -17.44 -3.63
N LEU A 124 3.38 -17.40 -3.00
CA LEU A 124 2.15 -16.98 -3.67
C LEU A 124 2.24 -15.53 -4.17
N ALA A 125 2.85 -14.64 -3.39
CA ALA A 125 3.07 -13.26 -3.80
C ALA A 125 4.00 -13.14 -5.03
N ILE A 126 5.02 -14.00 -5.16
CA ILE A 126 5.85 -14.07 -6.38
C ILE A 126 4.98 -14.43 -7.59
N LEU A 127 4.21 -15.51 -7.47
CA LEU A 127 3.41 -16.07 -8.57
C LEU A 127 2.29 -15.14 -9.03
N LEU A 128 1.76 -14.29 -8.13
CA LEU A 128 0.71 -13.33 -8.47
C LEU A 128 1.27 -11.98 -8.90
N GLY A 129 2.31 -11.48 -8.23
CA GLY A 129 2.85 -10.13 -8.47
C GLY A 129 3.43 -9.95 -9.87
N GLY A 130 4.20 -10.94 -10.35
CA GLY A 130 4.80 -10.89 -11.69
C GLY A 130 3.76 -10.80 -12.83
N PRO A 131 2.84 -11.77 -12.94
CA PRO A 131 1.82 -11.77 -13.98
C PRO A 131 0.86 -10.58 -13.94
N PHE A 132 0.48 -10.09 -12.74
CA PHE A 132 -0.38 -8.90 -12.65
C PHE A 132 0.31 -7.65 -13.21
N ALA A 133 1.61 -7.49 -12.98
CA ALA A 133 2.37 -6.39 -13.58
C ALA A 133 2.40 -6.47 -15.10
N VAL A 134 2.52 -7.67 -15.68
CA VAL A 134 2.46 -7.88 -17.14
C VAL A 134 1.08 -7.51 -17.69
N ILE A 135 -0.01 -7.97 -17.07
CA ILE A 135 -1.37 -7.64 -17.50
C ILE A 135 -1.60 -6.12 -17.45
N ALA A 136 -1.17 -5.46 -16.37
CA ALA A 136 -1.30 -4.02 -16.22
C ALA A 136 -0.51 -3.26 -17.29
N ALA A 137 0.71 -3.70 -17.62
CA ALA A 137 1.52 -3.12 -18.69
C ALA A 137 0.84 -3.28 -20.06
N LEU A 138 0.25 -4.45 -20.36
CA LEU A 138 -0.45 -4.71 -21.61
C LEU A 138 -1.74 -3.87 -21.75
N MET A 139 -2.51 -3.72 -20.66
CA MET A 139 -3.71 -2.87 -20.64
C MET A 139 -3.38 -1.38 -20.84
N GLY A 140 -2.18 -0.95 -20.47
CA GLY A 140 -1.69 0.41 -20.74
C GLY A 140 -1.29 0.65 -22.19
N ALA A 141 -1.10 -0.40 -23.00
CA ALA A 141 -0.50 -0.34 -24.33
C ALA A 141 -1.53 -0.35 -25.49
N GLU A 142 -2.81 -0.06 -25.23
CA GLU A 142 -3.89 -0.06 -26.24
C GLU A 142 -3.50 0.72 -27.52
N PRO A 143 -3.33 0.03 -28.66
CA PRO A 143 -2.85 0.62 -29.90
C PRO A 143 -4.02 1.30 -30.63
N GLY A 144 -4.28 2.59 -30.36
CA GLY A 144 -5.38 3.25 -31.08
C GLY A 144 -5.50 4.76 -31.08
N THR A 145 -4.94 5.52 -30.11
CA THR A 145 -5.42 6.91 -29.94
C THR A 145 -4.40 7.96 -29.53
N VAL A 146 -3.13 7.60 -29.35
CA VAL A 146 -2.11 8.54 -28.87
C VAL A 146 -1.04 8.78 -29.94
N ALA A 147 -0.94 10.04 -30.38
CA ALA A 147 0.08 10.51 -31.33
C ALA A 147 1.51 10.12 -30.89
N ASN A 148 2.46 10.08 -31.82
CA ASN A 148 3.82 9.57 -31.59
C ASN A 148 4.53 10.13 -30.34
N SER A 149 4.30 11.40 -29.96
CA SER A 149 4.88 12.02 -28.77
C SER A 149 4.29 11.53 -27.44
N SER A 150 3.02 11.11 -27.42
CA SER A 150 2.38 10.58 -26.22
C SER A 150 2.84 9.16 -25.84
N MET A 151 3.28 8.36 -26.82
CA MET A 151 3.84 7.03 -26.55
C MET A 151 5.15 7.10 -25.76
N LEU A 152 5.99 8.11 -26.02
CA LEU A 152 7.25 8.30 -25.30
C LEU A 152 7.01 8.66 -23.82
N ILE A 153 6.08 9.58 -23.56
CA ILE A 153 5.70 9.95 -22.18
C ILE A 153 5.12 8.74 -21.44
N LEU A 154 4.28 7.96 -22.12
CA LEU A 154 3.71 6.73 -21.56
C LEU A 154 4.82 5.74 -21.17
N ALA A 155 5.79 5.49 -22.06
CA ALA A 155 6.87 4.53 -21.83
C ALA A 155 7.91 4.98 -20.79
N ILE A 156 8.16 6.28 -20.64
CA ILE A 156 9.17 6.82 -19.72
C ILE A 156 8.58 7.09 -18.33
N VAL A 157 7.33 7.52 -18.23
CA VAL A 157 6.75 7.97 -16.95
C VAL A 157 5.74 6.98 -16.41
N PHE A 158 4.71 6.67 -17.20
CA PHE A 158 3.56 5.91 -16.71
C PHE A 158 3.85 4.40 -16.64
N GLY A 159 4.54 3.84 -17.64
CA GLY A 159 4.94 2.44 -17.66
C GLY A 159 5.72 2.06 -16.39
N PRO A 160 6.85 2.73 -16.10
CA PRO A 160 7.61 2.51 -14.87
C PRO A 160 6.79 2.67 -13.59
N ALA A 161 5.88 3.67 -13.54
CA ALA A 161 5.01 3.87 -12.37
C ALA A 161 4.08 2.67 -12.11
N VAL A 162 3.41 2.19 -13.16
CA VAL A 162 2.52 1.03 -13.09
C VAL A 162 3.32 -0.23 -12.74
N GLU A 163 4.43 -0.47 -13.45
CA GLU A 163 5.22 -1.68 -13.26
C GLU A 163 5.81 -1.79 -11.87
N GLU A 164 6.46 -0.73 -11.35
CA GLU A 164 7.05 -0.78 -10.01
C GLU A 164 5.97 -0.91 -8.92
N THR A 165 4.80 -0.28 -9.11
CA THR A 165 3.66 -0.44 -8.18
C THR A 165 3.16 -1.88 -8.17
N MET A 166 2.98 -2.49 -9.34
CA MET A 166 2.43 -3.84 -9.46
C MET A 166 3.40 -4.92 -8.98
N LYS A 167 4.72 -4.77 -9.21
CA LYS A 167 5.74 -5.70 -8.71
C LYS A 167 5.69 -5.88 -7.19
N ILE A 168 5.42 -4.81 -6.43
CA ILE A 168 5.30 -4.88 -4.97
C ILE A 168 3.85 -4.97 -4.48
N GLY A 169 2.86 -4.80 -5.36
CA GLY A 169 1.45 -4.58 -5.00
C GLY A 169 0.85 -5.70 -4.12
N VAL A 170 1.13 -6.96 -4.44
CA VAL A 170 0.64 -8.10 -3.64
C VAL A 170 1.24 -8.09 -2.24
N ALA A 171 2.55 -7.84 -2.11
CA ALA A 171 3.21 -7.73 -0.81
C ALA A 171 2.71 -6.52 -0.02
N ALA A 172 2.48 -5.38 -0.68
CA ALA A 172 1.92 -4.18 -0.08
C ALA A 172 0.50 -4.43 0.46
N MET A 173 -0.37 -5.06 -0.32
CA MET A 173 -1.72 -5.45 0.09
C MET A 173 -1.70 -6.41 1.28
N ILE A 174 -0.80 -7.40 1.29
CA ILE A 174 -0.64 -8.31 2.44
C ILE A 174 -0.19 -7.53 3.67
N ILE A 175 0.78 -6.62 3.54
CA ILE A 175 1.26 -5.81 4.66
C ILE A 175 0.16 -4.92 5.20
N GLU A 176 -0.61 -4.26 4.34
CA GLU A 176 -1.71 -3.39 4.72
C GLU A 176 -2.83 -4.13 5.46
N THR A 177 -3.23 -5.29 4.94
CA THR A 177 -4.41 -6.02 5.45
C THR A 177 -4.08 -7.02 6.55
N ARG A 178 -2.91 -7.68 6.46
CA ARG A 178 -2.51 -8.82 7.31
C ARG A 178 -0.98 -8.85 7.51
N PRO A 179 -0.38 -7.82 8.14
CA PRO A 179 1.08 -7.70 8.25
C PRO A 179 1.74 -8.87 8.99
N TYR A 180 1.00 -9.55 9.86
CA TYR A 180 1.43 -10.72 10.62
C TYR A 180 1.70 -11.97 9.76
N LEU A 181 1.24 -12.00 8.50
CA LEU A 181 1.51 -13.12 7.59
C LEU A 181 2.98 -13.17 7.16
N PHE A 182 3.67 -12.02 7.15
CA PHE A 182 5.12 -11.98 7.05
C PHE A 182 5.73 -11.99 8.46
N ARG A 183 6.63 -12.94 8.69
CA ARG A 183 7.35 -13.15 9.96
C ARG A 183 8.75 -12.58 9.95
N SER A 184 9.33 -12.43 8.76
CA SER A 184 10.68 -11.92 8.59
C SER A 184 10.77 -11.03 7.35
N GLU A 185 11.75 -10.14 7.37
CA GLU A 185 12.07 -9.28 6.24
C GLU A 185 12.48 -10.07 5.01
N SER A 186 13.15 -11.21 5.21
CA SER A 186 13.57 -12.10 4.13
C SER A 186 12.37 -12.63 3.33
N GLN A 187 11.21 -12.84 3.95
CA GLN A 187 10.00 -13.26 3.24
C GLN A 187 9.47 -12.13 2.34
N ILE A 188 9.49 -10.89 2.82
CA ILE A 188 9.05 -9.71 2.04
C ILE A 188 10.02 -9.45 0.89
N GLN A 189 11.33 -9.53 1.15
CA GLN A 189 12.36 -9.42 0.11
C GLN A 189 12.22 -10.50 -0.94
N THR A 190 12.08 -11.77 -0.52
CA THR A 190 11.90 -12.88 -1.45
C THR A 190 10.62 -12.72 -2.27
N ALA A 191 9.50 -12.33 -1.64
CA ALA A 191 8.24 -12.07 -2.32
C ALA A 191 8.37 -11.00 -3.42
N THR A 192 8.94 -9.85 -3.08
CA THR A 192 9.04 -8.69 -3.97
C THR A 192 10.11 -8.87 -5.05
N ILE A 193 11.33 -9.29 -4.69
CA ILE A 193 12.42 -9.54 -5.65
C ILE A 193 12.07 -10.72 -6.57
N GLY A 194 11.46 -11.77 -6.02
CA GLY A 194 11.00 -12.90 -6.82
C GLY A 194 9.91 -12.47 -7.82
N ALA A 195 8.96 -11.63 -7.41
CA ALA A 195 7.95 -11.07 -8.32
C ALA A 195 8.58 -10.22 -9.43
N ALA A 196 9.58 -9.39 -9.11
CA ALA A 196 10.32 -8.60 -10.10
C ALA A 196 11.13 -9.47 -11.07
N GLY A 197 11.78 -10.53 -10.58
CA GLY A 197 12.50 -11.48 -11.43
C GLY A 197 11.56 -12.25 -12.37
N LEU A 198 10.40 -12.69 -11.87
CA LEU A 198 9.37 -13.34 -12.68
C LEU A 198 8.79 -12.38 -13.73
N PHE A 199 8.47 -11.13 -13.34
CA PHE A 199 8.04 -10.08 -14.26
C PHE A 199 9.06 -9.88 -15.39
N ALA A 200 10.32 -9.65 -15.04
CA ALA A 200 11.39 -9.40 -16.01
C ALA A 200 11.58 -10.58 -16.98
N ALA A 201 11.46 -11.82 -16.49
CA ALA A 201 11.52 -13.00 -17.33
C ALA A 201 10.37 -13.06 -18.33
N ILE A 202 9.13 -12.82 -17.89
CA ILE A 202 7.96 -12.81 -18.77
C ILE A 202 8.06 -11.68 -19.79
N GLU A 203 8.39 -10.47 -19.34
CA GLU A 203 8.56 -9.31 -20.20
C GLU A 203 9.62 -9.56 -21.28
N ASN A 204 10.79 -10.09 -20.90
CA ASN A 204 11.84 -10.42 -21.87
C ASN A 204 11.39 -11.45 -22.91
N VAL A 205 10.62 -12.47 -22.50
CA VAL A 205 10.05 -13.43 -23.44
C VAL A 205 9.10 -12.72 -24.41
N LEU A 206 8.19 -11.87 -23.92
CA LEU A 206 7.27 -11.13 -24.78
C LEU A 206 8.02 -10.23 -25.77
N TYR A 207 9.05 -9.51 -25.31
CA TYR A 207 9.86 -8.66 -26.19
C TYR A 207 10.63 -9.42 -27.26
N LEU A 208 11.27 -10.53 -26.91
CA LEU A 208 12.12 -11.27 -27.84
C LEU A 208 11.34 -12.20 -28.77
N THR A 209 10.05 -12.46 -28.49
CA THR A 209 9.24 -13.37 -29.32
C THR A 209 8.09 -12.67 -30.04
N ILE A 210 7.48 -11.65 -29.43
CA ILE A 210 6.31 -10.95 -30.00
C ILE A 210 6.73 -9.63 -30.63
N TYR A 211 7.45 -8.78 -29.88
CA TYR A 211 7.78 -7.44 -30.36
C TYR A 211 8.96 -7.41 -31.34
N PHE A 212 9.96 -8.29 -31.13
CA PHE A 212 11.15 -8.39 -31.99
C PHE A 212 11.39 -9.86 -32.38
N PRO A 213 10.68 -10.40 -33.39
CA PRO A 213 10.75 -11.83 -33.73
C PRO A 213 12.12 -12.31 -34.26
N ASN A 214 13.00 -11.39 -34.65
CA ASN A 214 14.38 -11.70 -35.05
C ASN A 214 15.36 -10.77 -34.32
N PRO A 215 15.49 -10.89 -32.98
CA PRO A 215 16.29 -9.96 -32.22
C PRO A 215 17.78 -10.26 -32.42
N PRO A 216 18.63 -9.24 -32.59
CA PRO A 216 20.07 -9.45 -32.65
C PRO A 216 20.59 -9.96 -31.29
N VAL A 217 21.69 -10.74 -31.30
CA VAL A 217 22.25 -11.38 -30.09
C VAL A 217 22.51 -10.37 -28.96
N PHE A 218 22.99 -9.17 -29.30
CA PHE A 218 23.26 -8.15 -28.28
C PHE A 218 21.99 -7.72 -27.53
N LEU A 219 20.84 -7.63 -28.20
CA LEU A 219 19.57 -7.24 -27.59
C LEU A 219 19.06 -8.34 -26.64
N ILE A 220 19.22 -9.61 -27.02
CA ILE A 220 18.90 -10.75 -26.18
C ILE A 220 19.72 -10.68 -24.88
N LEU A 221 21.04 -10.49 -24.99
CA LEU A 221 21.93 -10.41 -23.82
C LEU A 221 21.59 -9.19 -22.96
N TRP A 222 21.37 -8.03 -23.57
CA TRP A 222 21.01 -6.80 -22.86
C TRP A 222 19.74 -6.97 -22.03
N ARG A 223 18.69 -7.55 -22.62
CA ARG A 223 17.41 -7.83 -21.96
C ARG A 223 17.58 -8.76 -20.76
N TRP A 224 18.27 -9.89 -20.94
CA TRP A 224 18.43 -10.89 -19.88
C TRP A 224 19.44 -10.53 -18.80
N THR A 225 20.24 -9.48 -19.00
CA THR A 225 21.22 -9.00 -18.01
C THR A 225 20.82 -7.64 -17.45
N VAL A 226 20.91 -6.59 -18.26
CA VAL A 226 20.71 -5.20 -17.85
C VAL A 226 19.27 -4.95 -17.43
N CYS A 227 18.26 -5.37 -18.21
CA CYS A 227 16.86 -5.14 -17.84
C CYS A 227 16.46 -5.95 -16.59
N VAL A 228 16.89 -7.22 -16.48
CA VAL A 228 16.65 -8.02 -15.26
C VAL A 228 17.28 -7.35 -14.03
N ALA A 229 18.54 -6.91 -14.14
CA ALA A 229 19.24 -6.21 -13.07
C ALA A 229 18.55 -4.90 -12.69
N LEU A 230 18.06 -4.14 -13.68
CA LEU A 230 17.28 -2.92 -13.46
C LEU A 230 16.02 -3.21 -12.65
N HIS A 231 15.18 -4.17 -13.08
CA HIS A 231 13.93 -4.47 -12.38
C HIS A 231 14.17 -4.94 -10.95
N ILE A 232 15.15 -5.84 -10.73
CA ILE A 232 15.52 -6.28 -9.39
C ILE A 232 16.05 -5.10 -8.56
N GLY A 233 16.87 -4.23 -9.16
CA GLY A 233 17.43 -3.05 -8.50
C GLY A 233 16.35 -2.07 -8.05
N CYS A 234 15.48 -1.64 -8.96
CA CYS A 234 14.37 -0.72 -8.66
C CYS A 234 13.41 -1.32 -7.62
N THR A 235 13.02 -2.59 -7.77
CA THR A 235 12.16 -3.24 -6.79
C THR A 235 12.85 -3.37 -5.43
N THR A 236 14.16 -3.62 -5.37
CA THR A 236 14.91 -3.62 -4.11
C THR A 236 14.81 -2.26 -3.40
N VAL A 237 14.89 -1.14 -4.14
CA VAL A 237 14.69 0.20 -3.57
C VAL A 237 13.26 0.33 -3.01
N ALA A 238 12.23 -0.01 -3.79
CA ALA A 238 10.84 0.05 -3.36
C ALA A 238 10.56 -0.82 -2.13
N THR A 239 11.12 -2.04 -2.08
CA THR A 239 11.01 -2.97 -0.96
C THR A 239 11.57 -2.40 0.34
N ARG A 240 12.58 -1.53 0.32
CA ARG A 240 13.08 -0.88 1.54
C ARG A 240 12.01 0.00 2.20
N GLY A 241 11.22 0.72 1.40
CA GLY A 241 10.08 1.49 1.91
C GLY A 241 9.03 0.58 2.52
N LEU A 242 8.71 -0.52 1.84
CA LEU A 242 7.74 -1.49 2.32
C LEU A 242 8.17 -2.20 3.62
N LEU A 243 9.46 -2.52 3.75
CA LEU A 243 10.05 -3.03 5.00
C LEU A 243 9.95 -2.02 6.14
N ALA A 244 10.12 -0.72 5.88
CA ALA A 244 9.94 0.32 6.89
C ALA A 244 8.49 0.36 7.40
N VAL A 245 7.51 0.27 6.48
CA VAL A 245 6.08 0.16 6.84
C VAL A 245 5.82 -1.07 7.70
N TRP A 246 6.30 -2.24 7.25
CA TRP A 246 6.06 -3.50 7.95
C TRP A 246 6.73 -3.54 9.32
N ARG A 247 8.03 -3.22 9.42
CA ARG A 247 8.77 -3.18 10.69
C ARG A 247 8.04 -2.33 11.71
N ARG A 248 7.67 -1.11 11.33
CA ARG A 248 6.97 -0.18 12.22
C ARG A 248 5.62 -0.74 12.69
N SER A 249 4.88 -1.39 11.80
CA SER A 249 3.60 -2.03 12.15
C SER A 249 3.78 -3.14 13.18
N ILE A 250 4.81 -3.97 13.01
CA ILE A 250 5.08 -5.12 13.90
C ILE A 250 5.70 -4.66 15.22
N THR A 251 6.64 -3.71 15.22
CA THR A 251 7.34 -3.26 16.43
C THR A 251 6.47 -2.34 17.29
N GLU A 252 5.69 -1.46 16.67
CA GLU A 252 4.83 -0.49 17.39
C GLU A 252 3.40 -1.01 17.58
N LEU A 253 3.10 -2.21 17.06
CA LEU A 253 1.79 -2.86 17.13
C LEU A 253 0.65 -1.97 16.63
N ARG A 254 0.87 -1.34 15.47
CA ARG A 254 -0.02 -0.33 14.90
C ARG A 254 -0.35 -0.65 13.45
N ARG A 255 -1.39 0.01 12.93
CA ARG A 255 -1.79 -0.18 11.55
C ARG A 255 -0.68 0.25 10.58
N PRO A 256 -0.46 -0.52 9.50
CA PRO A 256 0.43 -0.12 8.42
C PRO A 256 0.03 1.22 7.81
N GLN A 257 1.03 2.03 7.49
CA GLN A 257 0.86 3.31 6.81
C GLN A 257 1.70 3.28 5.53
N LEU A 258 1.08 2.89 4.41
CA LEU A 258 1.78 2.76 3.12
C LEU A 258 2.45 4.06 2.66
N GLY A 259 1.96 5.22 3.12
CA GLY A 259 2.57 6.52 2.87
C GLY A 259 4.06 6.60 3.23
N LEU A 260 4.51 5.86 4.25
CA LEU A 260 5.93 5.80 4.64
C LEU A 260 6.80 5.10 3.57
N GLY A 261 6.21 4.23 2.76
CA GLY A 261 6.90 3.52 1.68
C GLY A 261 6.96 4.31 0.36
N LEU A 262 6.12 5.34 0.20
CA LEU A 262 6.00 6.10 -1.05
C LEU A 262 7.32 6.72 -1.53
N PRO A 263 8.17 7.35 -0.69
CA PRO A 263 9.42 7.94 -1.17
C PRO A 263 10.35 6.91 -1.84
N ALA A 264 10.40 5.69 -1.31
CA ALA A 264 11.21 4.61 -1.88
C ALA A 264 10.61 4.10 -3.19
N LEU A 265 9.28 3.95 -3.28
CA LEU A 265 8.59 3.61 -4.52
C LEU A 265 8.79 4.68 -5.59
N THR A 266 8.62 5.96 -5.26
CA THR A 266 8.88 7.08 -6.18
C THR A 266 10.33 7.07 -6.67
N THR A 267 11.29 6.80 -5.78
CA THR A 267 12.70 6.67 -6.18
C THR A 267 12.89 5.54 -7.19
N ALA A 268 12.29 4.37 -6.96
CA ALA A 268 12.34 3.24 -7.89
C ALA A 268 11.73 3.58 -9.26
N ILE A 269 10.58 4.26 -9.27
CA ILE A 269 9.90 4.71 -10.50
C ILE A 269 10.78 5.69 -11.29
N VAL A 270 11.38 6.67 -10.61
CA VAL A 270 12.27 7.66 -11.25
C VAL A 270 13.52 7.00 -11.81
N LEU A 271 14.14 6.07 -11.08
CA LEU A 271 15.32 5.33 -11.57
C LEU A 271 14.99 4.51 -12.82
N HIS A 272 13.85 3.81 -12.80
CA HIS A 272 13.38 3.03 -13.93
C HIS A 272 13.07 3.93 -15.15
N GLY A 273 12.26 4.97 -14.97
CA GLY A 273 11.96 5.92 -16.04
C GLY A 273 13.19 6.60 -16.63
N SER A 274 14.16 6.94 -15.79
CA SER A 274 15.44 7.51 -16.23
C SER A 274 16.23 6.53 -17.09
N TYR A 275 16.25 5.24 -16.72
CA TYR A 275 16.85 4.20 -17.53
C TYR A 275 16.14 4.07 -18.88
N ASN A 276 14.80 4.03 -18.91
CA ASN A 276 14.04 3.91 -20.15
C ASN A 276 14.32 5.09 -21.10
N ALA A 277 14.38 6.31 -20.55
CA ALA A 277 14.76 7.50 -21.31
C ALA A 277 16.18 7.38 -21.89
N ALA A 278 17.16 6.99 -21.06
CA ALA A 278 18.55 6.84 -21.51
C ALA A 278 18.68 5.75 -22.59
N ALA A 279 18.05 4.60 -22.40
CA ALA A 279 18.05 3.51 -23.38
C ALA A 279 17.46 3.96 -24.72
N TYR A 280 16.33 4.67 -24.69
CA TYR A 280 15.71 5.23 -25.89
C TYR A 280 16.68 6.14 -26.66
N PHE A 281 17.26 7.15 -26.00
CA PHE A 281 18.16 8.09 -26.67
C PHE A 281 19.46 7.42 -27.17
N ILE A 282 19.98 6.42 -26.46
CA ILE A 282 21.15 5.66 -26.91
C ILE A 282 20.83 4.87 -28.18
N PHE A 283 19.69 4.15 -28.21
CA PHE A 283 19.31 3.38 -29.40
C PHE A 283 19.03 4.30 -30.59
N GLU A 284 18.33 5.42 -30.36
CA GLU A 284 18.09 6.44 -31.39
C GLU A 284 19.41 7.01 -31.95
N ALA A 285 20.35 7.40 -31.07
CA ALA A 285 21.64 7.96 -31.47
C ALA A 285 22.52 6.97 -32.26
N LEU A 286 22.38 5.67 -32.00
CA LEU A 286 23.10 4.61 -32.69
C LEU A 286 22.39 4.13 -33.97
N GLY A 287 21.20 4.66 -34.29
CA GLY A 287 20.39 4.19 -35.41
C GLY A 287 19.95 2.72 -35.24
N LEU A 288 19.84 2.26 -33.99
CA LEU A 288 19.35 0.93 -33.67
C LEU A 288 17.81 0.96 -33.59
N PRO A 289 17.13 -0.08 -34.09
CA PRO A 289 15.68 -0.20 -34.01
C PRO A 289 15.18 -0.40 -32.57
#